data_AF-A0A812WIA4-F1
#
_entry.id   AF-A0A812WIA4-F1
#
_cell.length_a   1.000
_cell.length_b   1.000
_cell.length_c   1.000
_cell.angle_alpha   90.00
_cell.angle_beta   90.00
_cell.angle_gamma   90.00
#
_symmetry.space_group_name_H-M   'P 1'
#
loop_
_entity.id
_entity.type
_entity.pdbx_description
1 polymer ?
#
loop_
_entity_poly.entity_id
_entity_poly.type
_entity_poly.pdbx_seq_one_letter_code
_entity_poly.pdbx_strand_id
1 'polypeptide(L)'
;MCREILAQAGLSANIAMTAKKFLAHHHHVICPADYVSALAAAGKLENLTGGQPLQPALLRFWELFASWRPDHPALANGVEACAFSVPILLFGDEGRALKKQAAMVLGWEPMLGFGCLNDCHDDPEPLHGHMLNMDGSTYKTRVLYTIMHKKSYGKKSEVLLELIQSWAADHAAAMEGVQVIYQDASVSVKLVPMGVKSDWAAMAKLGQLERSFYHDSTPFGKGICHLCLGNTETCHEWTTETWKDTMGDRYFPPWSVQPALVQWLCTGYENDWEKAAFFRLDLFHICHKGTMAELAGSALVALLDTNLYGAAGSFETKLALIFEDLKKFGKDEKMTLHMSSLTKSLLRISDASSFPAGPLELLNMEVVCFCLLFFL
;
A
#
# COMPACT_ATOMS: atom_id res chain seq x y z
N MET A 1 28.27 16.23 12.27
CA MET A 1 28.00 15.55 13.55
C MET A 1 27.26 14.22 13.40
N CYS A 2 25.93 14.13 13.24
CA CYS A 2 25.28 12.79 13.15
C CYS A 2 25.74 11.95 11.96
N ARG A 3 25.92 12.54 10.76
CA ARG A 3 26.33 11.78 9.56
C ARG A 3 27.70 11.12 9.69
N GLU A 4 28.68 11.82 10.26
CA GLU A 4 30.04 11.30 10.45
C GLU A 4 30.07 10.21 11.52
N ILE A 5 29.32 10.39 12.61
CA ILE A 5 29.19 9.37 13.66
C ILE A 5 28.52 8.11 13.10
N LEU A 6 27.45 8.27 12.31
CA LEU A 6 26.78 7.15 11.64
C LEU A 6 27.72 6.46 10.65
N ALA A 7 28.47 7.22 9.84
CA ALA A 7 29.44 6.66 8.91
C ALA A 7 30.58 5.92 9.63
N GLN A 8 31.10 6.47 10.74
CA GLN A 8 32.11 5.82 11.58
C GLN A 8 31.58 4.53 12.24
N ALA A 9 30.28 4.49 12.54
CA ALA A 9 29.59 3.29 13.02
C ALA A 9 29.20 2.31 11.89
N GLY A 10 29.58 2.56 10.63
CA GLY A 10 29.20 1.72 9.49
C GLY A 10 27.74 1.83 9.08
N LEU A 11 26.99 2.80 9.62
CA LEU A 11 25.59 3.09 9.34
C LEU A 11 25.46 4.12 8.21
N SER A 12 26.23 3.94 7.14
CA SER A 12 26.13 4.74 5.91
C SER A 12 26.14 3.83 4.71
N ALA A 13 25.27 4.11 3.73
CA ALA A 13 25.31 3.50 2.42
C ALA A 13 25.87 4.52 1.41
N ASN A 14 26.77 4.07 0.55
CA ASN A 14 27.32 4.89 -0.53
C ASN A 14 26.36 4.87 -1.73
N ILE A 15 25.15 5.40 -1.53
CA ILE A 15 24.13 5.51 -2.57
C ILE A 15 24.10 6.98 -3.02
N ALA A 16 24.25 7.20 -4.32
CA ALA A 16 24.19 8.54 -4.89
C ALA A 16 22.78 9.14 -4.71
N MET A 17 22.74 10.43 -4.37
CA MET A 17 21.51 11.21 -4.38
C MET A 17 21.52 12.14 -5.58
N THR A 18 20.59 11.94 -6.50
CA THR A 18 20.49 12.75 -7.72
C THR A 18 19.61 13.96 -7.46
N ALA A 19 20.12 15.16 -7.72
CA ALA A 19 19.34 16.39 -7.64
C ALA A 19 18.55 16.57 -8.94
N LYS A 20 17.23 16.54 -8.85
CA LYS A 20 16.30 16.79 -9.95
C LYS A 20 15.62 18.13 -9.77
N LYS A 21 15.30 18.81 -10.87
CA LYS A 21 14.61 20.11 -10.87
C LYS A 21 13.19 19.92 -11.36
N PHE A 22 12.22 20.31 -10.53
CA PHE A 22 10.79 20.28 -10.82
C PHE A 22 10.24 21.70 -10.69
N LEU A 23 9.84 22.31 -11.80
CA LEU A 23 9.61 23.76 -11.90
C LEU A 23 10.74 24.60 -11.27
N ALA A 24 10.45 25.31 -10.18
CA ALA A 24 11.39 26.15 -9.44
C ALA A 24 12.06 25.42 -8.24
N HIS A 25 11.76 24.15 -8.01
CA HIS A 25 12.22 23.39 -6.85
C HIS A 25 13.29 22.37 -7.23
N HIS A 26 14.39 22.35 -6.48
CA HIS A 26 15.34 21.24 -6.51
C HIS A 26 14.90 20.19 -5.49
N HIS A 27 14.93 18.94 -5.91
CA HIS A 27 14.55 17.80 -5.09
C HIS A 27 15.60 16.72 -5.25
N HIS A 28 16.08 16.18 -4.13
CA HIS A 28 16.94 15.01 -4.18
C HIS A 28 16.11 13.75 -4.27
N VAL A 29 16.57 12.80 -5.07
CA VAL A 29 16.00 11.46 -5.19
C VAL A 29 17.10 10.41 -5.07
N ILE A 30 16.73 9.22 -4.64
CA ILE A 30 17.57 8.02 -4.72
C ILE A 30 17.06 7.20 -5.89
N CYS A 31 17.78 7.21 -7.01
CA CYS A 31 17.34 6.50 -8.20
C CYS A 31 17.44 4.97 -7.96
N PRO A 32 16.51 4.16 -8.50
CA PRO A 32 16.56 2.71 -8.34
C PRO A 32 17.86 2.09 -8.90
N ALA A 33 18.36 2.61 -10.03
CA ALA A 33 19.62 2.18 -10.61
C ALA A 33 20.82 2.43 -9.67
N ASP A 34 20.90 3.64 -9.09
CA ASP A 34 21.96 3.98 -8.13
C ASP A 34 21.93 3.07 -6.89
N TYR A 35 20.73 2.72 -6.44
CA TYR A 35 20.54 1.78 -5.32
C TYR A 35 21.05 0.37 -5.66
N VAL A 36 20.67 -0.17 -6.83
CA VAL A 36 21.11 -1.50 -7.30
C VAL A 36 22.62 -1.54 -7.49
N SER A 37 23.21 -0.52 -8.13
CA SER A 37 24.66 -0.42 -8.30
C SER A 37 25.39 -0.34 -6.96
N ALA A 38 24.85 0.39 -5.98
CA ALA A 38 25.43 0.46 -4.64
C ALA A 38 25.35 -0.86 -3.88
N LEU A 39 24.26 -1.62 -4.00
CA LEU A 39 24.16 -2.97 -3.44
C LEU A 39 25.17 -3.92 -4.07
N ALA A 40 25.32 -3.89 -5.40
CA ALA A 40 26.28 -4.71 -6.14
C ALA A 40 27.72 -4.42 -5.70
N ALA A 41 28.11 -3.14 -5.67
CA ALA A 41 29.43 -2.72 -5.22
C ALA A 41 29.73 -3.13 -3.77
N ALA A 42 28.70 -3.29 -2.93
CA ALA A 42 28.82 -3.73 -1.56
C ALA A 42 28.73 -5.26 -1.37
N GLY A 43 28.55 -6.05 -2.44
CA GLY A 43 28.32 -7.50 -2.36
C GLY A 43 27.04 -7.86 -1.61
N LYS A 44 25.96 -7.10 -1.85
CA LYS A 44 24.68 -7.18 -1.11
C LYS A 44 23.46 -7.24 -2.04
N LEU A 45 23.62 -7.72 -3.27
CA LEU A 45 22.50 -7.82 -4.21
C LEU A 45 21.42 -8.79 -3.73
N GLU A 46 21.78 -9.81 -2.95
CA GLU A 46 20.84 -10.78 -2.37
C GLU A 46 19.84 -10.13 -1.40
N ASN A 47 20.07 -8.89 -0.96
CA ASN A 47 19.03 -8.16 -0.21
C ASN A 47 17.76 -7.93 -1.02
N LEU A 48 17.84 -7.94 -2.36
CA LEU A 48 16.67 -7.85 -3.25
C LEU A 48 15.83 -9.14 -3.26
N THR A 49 16.33 -10.22 -2.66
CA THR A 49 15.73 -11.55 -2.59
C THR A 49 15.71 -12.08 -1.15
N GLY A 50 15.72 -11.19 -0.14
CA GLY A 50 15.65 -11.63 1.26
C GLY A 50 16.88 -12.43 1.74
N GLY A 51 18.04 -12.20 1.13
CA GLY A 51 19.28 -12.93 1.41
C GLY A 51 19.44 -14.23 0.62
N GLN A 52 18.47 -14.63 -0.20
CA GLN A 52 18.57 -15.82 -1.05
C GLN A 52 19.43 -15.55 -2.29
N PRO A 53 20.08 -16.58 -2.87
CA PRO A 53 20.81 -16.44 -4.13
C PRO A 53 19.93 -15.84 -5.23
N LEU A 54 20.41 -14.76 -5.86
CA LEU A 54 19.59 -13.90 -6.72
C LEU A 54 18.87 -14.67 -7.84
N GLN A 55 19.62 -15.36 -8.71
CA GLN A 55 19.03 -16.01 -9.89
C GLN A 55 18.06 -17.18 -9.54
N PRO A 56 18.42 -18.16 -8.69
CA PRO A 56 17.49 -19.23 -8.32
C PRO A 56 16.20 -18.72 -7.67
N ALA A 57 16.30 -17.75 -6.76
CA ALA A 57 15.14 -17.18 -6.07
C ALA A 57 14.20 -16.46 -7.04
N LEU A 58 14.75 -15.70 -7.99
CA LEU A 58 13.95 -14.98 -8.98
C LEU A 58 13.29 -15.93 -9.98
N LEU A 59 14.01 -16.90 -10.53
CA LEU A 59 13.42 -17.89 -11.45
C LEU A 59 12.25 -18.60 -10.78
N ARG A 60 12.44 -19.07 -9.53
CA ARG A 60 11.39 -19.75 -8.80
C ARG A 60 10.17 -18.85 -8.53
N PHE A 61 10.38 -17.57 -8.22
CA PHE A 61 9.29 -16.61 -8.10
C PHE A 61 8.50 -16.52 -9.41
N TRP A 62 9.19 -16.37 -10.54
CA TRP A 62 8.55 -16.21 -11.84
C TRP A 62 7.86 -17.50 -12.33
N GLU A 63 8.36 -18.68 -12.00
CA GLU A 63 7.67 -19.96 -12.25
C GLU A 63 6.31 -20.02 -11.52
N LEU A 64 6.31 -19.70 -10.22
CA LEU A 64 5.10 -19.68 -9.41
C LEU A 64 4.14 -18.60 -9.90
N PHE A 65 4.67 -17.41 -10.19
CA PHE A 65 3.89 -16.29 -10.69
C PHE A 65 3.27 -16.59 -12.06
N ALA A 66 3.97 -17.27 -12.96
CA ALA A 66 3.44 -17.68 -14.27
C ALA A 66 2.25 -18.64 -14.16
N SER A 67 2.17 -19.45 -13.09
CA SER A 67 0.99 -20.31 -12.85
C SER A 67 -0.27 -19.51 -12.51
N TRP A 68 -0.10 -18.29 -11.98
CA TRP A 68 -1.19 -17.41 -11.57
C TRP A 68 -1.52 -16.33 -12.61
N ARG A 69 -0.49 -15.73 -13.22
CA ARG A 69 -0.58 -14.64 -14.22
C ARG A 69 0.31 -14.94 -15.43
N PRO A 70 0.00 -15.96 -16.23
CA PRO A 70 0.80 -16.33 -17.41
C PRO A 70 0.82 -15.23 -18.48
N ASP A 71 -0.17 -14.34 -18.44
CA ASP A 71 -0.40 -13.20 -19.32
C ASP A 71 0.45 -11.96 -18.97
N HIS A 72 1.17 -11.98 -17.83
CA HIS A 72 1.89 -10.80 -17.39
C HIS A 72 3.02 -10.41 -18.35
N PRO A 73 3.18 -9.12 -18.72
CA PRO A 73 4.13 -8.70 -19.75
C PRO A 73 5.60 -9.10 -19.52
N ALA A 74 6.02 -9.21 -18.26
CA ALA A 74 7.37 -9.67 -17.92
C ALA A 74 7.67 -11.09 -18.43
N LEU A 75 6.65 -11.93 -18.59
CA LEU A 75 6.74 -13.32 -19.03
C LEU A 75 6.65 -13.49 -20.55
N ALA A 76 6.54 -12.40 -21.33
CA ALA A 76 6.39 -12.47 -22.79
C ALA A 76 7.54 -13.22 -23.49
N ASN A 77 8.72 -13.27 -22.86
CA ASN A 77 9.91 -13.98 -23.37
C ASN A 77 10.24 -15.26 -22.56
N GLY A 78 9.29 -15.77 -21.77
CA GLY A 78 9.49 -16.93 -20.89
C GLY A 78 10.07 -16.59 -19.52
N VAL A 79 10.03 -17.58 -18.63
CA VAL A 79 10.51 -17.45 -17.23
C VAL A 79 12.02 -17.26 -17.19
N GLU A 80 12.75 -17.89 -18.10
CA GLU A 80 14.22 -17.82 -18.19
C GLU A 80 14.71 -16.39 -18.45
N ALA A 81 13.94 -15.59 -19.20
CA ALA A 81 14.23 -14.18 -19.44
C ALA A 81 14.13 -13.33 -18.16
N CYS A 82 13.55 -13.87 -17.08
CA CYS A 82 13.37 -13.23 -15.79
C CYS A 82 14.43 -13.62 -14.75
N ALA A 83 15.51 -14.32 -15.15
CA ALA A 83 16.57 -14.79 -14.27
C ALA A 83 17.21 -13.70 -13.37
N PHE A 84 17.18 -12.44 -13.79
CA PHE A 84 17.66 -11.28 -13.02
C PHE A 84 16.61 -10.16 -12.93
N SER A 85 15.33 -10.52 -13.06
CA SER A 85 14.19 -9.60 -12.96
C SER A 85 13.63 -9.63 -11.55
N VAL A 86 13.91 -8.59 -10.75
CA VAL A 86 13.42 -8.46 -9.38
C VAL A 86 12.00 -7.90 -9.38
N PRO A 87 10.99 -8.64 -8.88
CA PRO A 87 9.65 -8.11 -8.70
C PRO A 87 9.66 -7.08 -7.56
N ILE A 88 9.17 -5.86 -7.84
CA ILE A 88 9.08 -4.79 -6.85
C ILE A 88 7.66 -4.23 -6.73
N LEU A 89 7.31 -3.75 -5.55
CA LEU A 89 6.15 -2.90 -5.33
C LEU A 89 6.60 -1.47 -5.15
N LEU A 90 5.98 -0.58 -5.92
CA LEU A 90 6.07 0.85 -5.65
C LEU A 90 5.14 1.18 -4.50
N PHE A 91 5.50 2.16 -3.68
CA PHE A 91 4.60 2.66 -2.67
C PHE A 91 4.62 4.16 -2.54
N GLY A 92 3.47 4.69 -2.14
CA GLY A 92 3.30 6.08 -1.75
C GLY A 92 2.49 6.21 -0.48
N ASP A 93 2.84 7.18 0.35
CA ASP A 93 2.10 7.49 1.56
C ASP A 93 2.03 9.01 1.76
N GLU A 94 0.85 9.53 2.06
CA GLU A 94 0.67 10.94 2.44
C GLU A 94 0.58 11.04 3.97
N GLY A 95 1.68 10.69 4.63
CA GLY A 95 1.79 10.66 6.07
C GLY A 95 1.45 12.01 6.71
N ARG A 96 0.73 11.97 7.84
CA ARG A 96 0.48 13.14 8.69
C ARG A 96 1.62 13.25 9.70
N ALA A 97 2.53 14.20 9.49
CA ALA A 97 3.56 14.48 10.48
C ALA A 97 2.94 14.96 11.80
N LEU A 98 3.43 14.49 12.94
CA LEU A 98 3.01 14.90 14.29
C LEU A 98 2.97 16.44 14.39
N LYS A 99 1.77 17.01 14.27
CA LYS A 99 1.45 18.46 14.31
C LYS A 99 1.95 19.32 13.11
N LYS A 100 2.41 18.75 12.00
CA LYS A 100 2.88 19.50 10.81
C LYS A 100 2.24 19.01 9.51
N GLN A 101 2.26 19.89 8.51
CA GLN A 101 1.71 19.63 7.17
C GLN A 101 2.16 18.27 6.64
N ALA A 102 1.25 17.56 5.95
CA ALA A 102 1.51 16.23 5.42
C ALA A 102 2.73 16.20 4.48
N ALA A 103 3.30 15.03 4.27
CA ALA A 103 4.37 14.83 3.29
C ALA A 103 4.03 13.60 2.43
N MET A 104 4.27 13.72 1.13
CA MET A 104 4.23 12.59 0.21
C MET A 104 5.58 11.88 0.28
N VAL A 105 5.56 10.63 0.73
CA VAL A 105 6.71 9.73 0.72
C VAL A 105 6.54 8.81 -0.48
N LEU A 106 7.53 8.74 -1.36
CA LEU A 106 7.56 7.78 -2.47
C LEU A 106 8.73 6.83 -2.26
N GLY A 107 8.50 5.56 -2.52
CA GLY A 107 9.53 4.54 -2.40
C GLY A 107 9.13 3.26 -3.12
N TRP A 108 9.96 2.24 -2.97
CA TRP A 108 9.72 0.94 -3.55
C TRP A 108 10.33 -0.14 -2.65
N GLU A 109 9.87 -1.37 -2.81
CA GLU A 109 10.38 -2.53 -2.07
C GLU A 109 10.40 -3.77 -2.97
N PRO A 110 11.39 -4.65 -2.83
CA PRO A 110 11.29 -6.00 -3.39
C PRO A 110 10.09 -6.75 -2.80
N MET A 111 9.44 -7.59 -3.60
CA MET A 111 8.36 -8.46 -3.10
C MET A 111 8.89 -9.62 -2.28
N LEU A 112 10.10 -10.09 -2.59
CA LEU A 112 10.82 -11.11 -1.83
C LEU A 112 11.58 -10.46 -0.68
N GLY A 113 11.54 -11.05 0.51
CA GLY A 113 12.21 -10.51 1.69
C GLY A 113 12.50 -11.57 2.75
N PHE A 114 12.57 -11.15 4.01
CA PHE A 114 13.05 -12.00 5.11
C PHE A 114 11.96 -12.74 5.89
N GLY A 115 10.69 -12.55 5.55
CA GLY A 115 9.56 -13.27 6.14
C GLY A 115 8.45 -12.35 6.62
N CYS A 116 7.56 -12.89 7.43
CA CYS A 116 6.66 -12.14 8.29
C CYS A 116 7.02 -12.40 9.76
N LEU A 117 6.64 -11.49 10.65
CA LEU A 117 6.84 -11.63 12.09
C LEU A 117 6.12 -12.90 12.57
N ASN A 118 6.90 -13.84 13.11
CA ASN A 118 6.56 -15.20 13.56
C ASN A 118 6.89 -16.26 12.50
N ASP A 119 7.82 -17.14 12.87
CA ASP A 119 8.25 -18.28 12.08
C ASP A 119 7.05 -19.01 11.45
N CYS A 120 6.86 -18.83 10.15
CA CYS A 120 6.00 -19.67 9.33
C CYS A 120 6.69 -21.04 9.13
N HIS A 121 6.90 -21.78 10.22
CA HIS A 121 7.47 -23.14 10.21
C HIS A 121 6.58 -24.15 9.45
N ASP A 122 5.37 -23.73 9.06
CA ASP A 122 4.39 -24.53 8.33
C ASP A 122 4.22 -24.12 6.85
N ASP A 123 5.18 -23.38 6.26
CA ASP A 123 5.13 -23.17 4.81
C ASP A 123 5.24 -24.53 4.11
N PRO A 124 4.29 -24.91 3.24
CA PRO A 124 4.41 -26.16 2.52
C PRO A 124 5.73 -26.14 1.72
N GLU A 125 6.42 -27.28 1.62
CA GLU A 125 7.72 -27.39 0.90
C GLU A 125 7.84 -26.59 -0.42
N PRO A 126 6.81 -26.47 -1.28
CA PRO A 126 6.91 -25.70 -2.52
C PRO A 126 7.18 -24.20 -2.36
N LEU A 127 6.92 -23.64 -1.18
CA LEU A 127 7.03 -22.20 -0.86
C LEU A 127 8.23 -21.87 0.04
N HIS A 128 8.98 -22.88 0.51
CA HIS A 128 10.16 -22.65 1.34
C HIS A 128 11.15 -21.70 0.65
N GLY A 129 11.56 -20.65 1.37
CA GLY A 129 12.48 -19.62 0.87
C GLY A 129 11.81 -18.46 0.12
N HIS A 130 10.50 -18.53 -0.19
CA HIS A 130 9.72 -17.43 -0.76
C HIS A 130 9.06 -16.61 0.33
N MET A 131 9.90 -15.85 1.02
CA MET A 131 9.48 -15.10 2.18
C MET A 131 8.94 -13.72 1.78
N LEU A 132 7.83 -13.32 2.41
CA LEU A 132 7.30 -11.96 2.27
C LEU A 132 8.30 -10.92 2.78
N ASN A 133 8.18 -9.69 2.30
CA ASN A 133 9.06 -8.61 2.70
C ASN A 133 8.53 -7.78 3.88
N MET A 134 8.14 -8.46 4.97
CA MET A 134 7.45 -7.87 6.12
C MET A 134 8.26 -7.94 7.42
N ASP A 135 9.28 -8.80 7.47
CA ASP A 135 10.20 -8.94 8.59
C ASP A 135 11.58 -8.35 8.29
N GLY A 136 12.34 -8.10 9.36
CA GLY A 136 13.66 -7.50 9.33
C GLY A 136 13.65 -5.97 9.30
N SER A 137 14.82 -5.41 9.06
CA SER A 137 15.01 -3.96 9.07
C SER A 137 14.38 -3.33 7.83
N THR A 138 13.43 -2.41 8.02
CA THR A 138 12.82 -1.60 6.94
C THR A 138 13.86 -0.86 6.09
N TYR A 139 15.03 -0.53 6.65
CA TYR A 139 16.14 0.06 5.90
C TYR A 139 16.76 -0.86 4.82
N LYS A 140 16.53 -2.18 4.89
CA LYS A 140 16.98 -3.15 3.89
C LYS A 140 15.90 -3.47 2.87
N THR A 141 14.63 -3.32 3.27
CA THR A 141 13.49 -3.89 2.56
C THR A 141 12.63 -2.82 1.90
N ARG A 142 12.65 -1.58 2.39
CA ARG A 142 11.91 -0.44 1.87
C ARG A 142 12.86 0.68 1.47
N VAL A 143 12.94 0.92 0.17
CA VAL A 143 13.85 1.90 -0.43
C VAL A 143 13.10 3.20 -0.61
N LEU A 144 13.60 4.25 0.05
CA LEU A 144 13.08 5.60 -0.16
C LEU A 144 13.53 6.09 -1.53
N TYR A 145 12.58 6.53 -2.37
CA TYR A 145 12.91 7.30 -3.57
C TYR A 145 13.02 8.78 -3.19
N THR A 146 12.01 9.33 -2.51
CA THR A 146 11.95 10.75 -2.16
C THR A 146 10.90 11.09 -1.10
N ILE A 147 11.00 12.28 -0.49
CA ILE A 147 9.98 12.84 0.41
C ILE A 147 9.69 14.28 0.00
N MET A 148 8.44 14.58 -0.36
CA MET A 148 7.99 15.92 -0.72
C MET A 148 6.96 16.44 0.29
N HIS A 149 7.27 17.55 0.94
CA HIS A 149 6.30 18.20 1.84
C HIS A 149 5.08 18.74 1.06
N LYS A 150 3.89 18.64 1.65
CA LYS A 150 2.64 19.19 1.10
C LYS A 150 2.68 20.69 0.86
N LYS A 151 3.57 21.42 1.55
CA LYS A 151 3.81 22.84 1.25
C LYS A 151 4.34 23.07 -0.18
N SER A 152 5.14 22.13 -0.68
CA SER A 152 5.81 22.24 -1.97
C SER A 152 4.88 22.00 -3.14
N TYR A 153 3.90 21.10 -3.00
CA TYR A 153 2.88 20.85 -4.04
C TYR A 153 1.52 21.50 -3.75
N GLY A 154 1.30 22.03 -2.54
CA GLY A 154 0.17 22.88 -2.18
C GLY A 154 -1.19 22.43 -2.75
N LYS A 155 -1.91 23.37 -3.35
CA LYS A 155 -3.12 23.09 -4.15
C LYS A 155 -2.81 22.80 -5.62
N LYS A 156 -1.59 23.11 -6.09
CA LYS A 156 -1.18 22.99 -7.49
C LYS A 156 -0.38 21.70 -7.67
N SER A 157 -1.05 20.66 -8.14
CA SER A 157 -0.48 19.32 -8.29
C SER A 157 0.68 19.22 -9.29
N GLU A 158 0.94 20.25 -10.11
CA GLU A 158 1.97 20.25 -11.16
C GLU A 158 3.35 19.75 -10.69
N VAL A 159 3.88 20.28 -9.58
CA VAL A 159 5.19 19.84 -9.03
C VAL A 159 5.18 18.37 -8.63
N LEU A 160 4.06 17.91 -8.05
CA LEU A 160 3.90 16.50 -7.67
C LEU A 160 3.78 15.62 -8.93
N LEU A 161 3.09 16.09 -9.97
CA LEU A 161 2.96 15.38 -11.24
C LEU A 161 4.31 15.25 -11.96
N GLU A 162 5.12 16.31 -12.02
CA GLU A 162 6.49 16.24 -12.56
C GLU A 162 7.37 15.27 -11.75
N LEU A 163 7.22 15.26 -10.41
CA LEU A 163 7.92 14.29 -9.57
C LEU A 163 7.49 12.86 -9.89
N ILE A 164 6.18 12.59 -10.02
CA ILE A 164 5.63 11.26 -10.34
C ILE A 164 6.11 10.83 -11.73
N GLN A 165 6.11 11.74 -12.72
CA GLN A 165 6.67 11.46 -14.05
C GLN A 165 8.14 11.07 -13.97
N SER A 166 8.93 11.81 -13.20
CA SER A 166 10.34 11.49 -13.01
C SER A 166 10.56 10.17 -12.29
N TRP A 167 9.71 9.86 -11.31
CA TRP A 167 9.72 8.60 -10.58
C TRP A 167 9.39 7.41 -11.49
N ALA A 168 8.37 7.54 -12.35
CA ALA A 168 8.01 6.55 -13.35
C ALA A 168 9.13 6.35 -14.37
N ALA A 169 9.75 7.44 -14.85
CA ALA A 169 10.85 7.39 -15.81
C ALA A 169 12.08 6.64 -15.27
N ASP A 170 12.46 6.88 -14.01
CA ASP A 170 13.59 6.18 -13.38
C ASP A 170 13.33 4.68 -13.22
N HIS A 171 12.09 4.30 -12.90
CA HIS A 171 11.72 2.88 -12.79
C HIS A 171 11.64 2.21 -14.16
N ALA A 172 11.13 2.90 -15.18
CA ALA A 172 11.16 2.41 -16.55
C ALA A 172 12.60 2.18 -17.03
N ALA A 173 13.52 3.09 -16.74
CA ALA A 173 14.94 2.88 -17.04
C ALA A 173 15.52 1.66 -16.29
N ALA A 174 15.13 1.44 -15.03
CA ALA A 174 15.54 0.26 -14.26
C ALA A 174 14.89 -1.05 -14.74
N MET A 175 13.74 -1.00 -15.44
CA MET A 175 13.11 -2.16 -16.08
C MET A 175 13.90 -2.65 -17.29
N GLU A 176 14.55 -1.75 -18.03
CA GLU A 176 15.43 -2.10 -19.14
C GLU A 176 16.71 -2.83 -18.67
N GLY A 177 17.13 -2.51 -17.44
CA GLY A 177 18.16 -3.24 -16.71
C GLY A 177 19.34 -2.37 -16.26
N VAL A 178 19.85 -2.69 -15.08
CA VAL A 178 20.99 -2.04 -14.45
C VAL A 178 22.19 -2.97 -14.56
N GLN A 179 23.21 -2.54 -15.31
CA GLN A 179 24.44 -3.32 -15.49
C GLN A 179 25.27 -3.30 -14.22
N VAL A 180 25.57 -4.47 -13.67
CA VAL A 180 26.34 -4.65 -12.43
C VAL A 180 27.24 -5.89 -12.52
N ILE A 181 28.23 -5.97 -11.64
CA ILE A 181 29.03 -7.18 -11.45
C ILE A 181 28.42 -7.99 -10.30
N TYR A 182 28.12 -9.27 -10.55
CA TYR A 182 27.62 -10.23 -9.59
C TYR A 182 28.37 -11.55 -9.77
N GLN A 183 29.02 -12.05 -8.72
CA GLN A 183 29.82 -13.28 -8.77
C GLN A 183 30.82 -13.31 -9.96
N ASP A 184 31.57 -12.21 -10.12
CA ASP A 184 32.56 -12.00 -11.19
C ASP A 184 31.99 -11.97 -12.63
N ALA A 185 30.67 -11.99 -12.80
CA ALA A 185 30.00 -11.87 -14.09
C ALA A 185 29.29 -10.51 -14.23
N SER A 186 29.31 -9.96 -15.46
CA SER A 186 28.47 -8.82 -15.80
C SER A 186 27.04 -9.29 -16.02
N VAL A 187 26.10 -8.78 -15.22
CA VAL A 187 24.68 -9.13 -15.30
C VAL A 187 23.82 -7.85 -15.42
N SER A 188 22.65 -8.00 -16.05
CA SER A 188 21.65 -6.93 -16.16
C SER A 188 20.52 -7.20 -15.17
N VAL A 189 20.49 -6.48 -14.06
CA VAL A 189 19.42 -6.60 -13.04
C VAL A 189 18.27 -5.69 -13.42
N LYS A 190 17.10 -6.26 -13.68
CA LYS A 190 15.88 -5.51 -13.99
C LYS A 190 15.02 -5.37 -12.75
N LEU A 191 14.48 -4.19 -12.50
CA LEU A 191 13.46 -4.00 -11.47
C LEU A 191 12.10 -3.97 -12.15
N VAL A 192 11.21 -4.91 -11.85
CA VAL A 192 9.90 -5.06 -12.50
C VAL A 192 8.79 -4.62 -11.55
N PRO A 193 8.20 -3.43 -11.74
CA PRO A 193 7.06 -2.98 -10.94
C PRO A 193 5.84 -3.87 -11.14
N MET A 194 5.37 -4.48 -10.07
CA MET A 194 4.18 -5.36 -10.05
C MET A 194 2.91 -4.59 -9.65
N GLY A 195 3.08 -3.38 -9.14
CA GLY A 195 1.99 -2.49 -8.74
C GLY A 195 2.46 -1.34 -7.86
N VAL A 196 1.55 -0.42 -7.60
CA VAL A 196 1.67 0.69 -6.64
C VAL A 196 0.72 0.40 -5.49
N LYS A 197 1.26 0.29 -4.28
CA LYS A 197 0.47 0.27 -3.04
C LYS A 197 0.50 1.64 -2.37
N SER A 198 -0.63 2.10 -1.88
CA SER A 198 -0.69 3.36 -1.14
C SER A 198 -2.00 3.45 -0.39
N ASP A 199 -2.07 4.32 0.62
CA ASP A 199 -3.36 4.73 1.13
C ASP A 199 -4.18 5.37 -0.02
N TRP A 200 -5.50 5.37 0.13
CA TRP A 200 -6.36 5.75 -0.99
C TRP A 200 -6.20 7.23 -1.39
N ALA A 201 -5.90 8.11 -0.42
CA ALA A 201 -5.68 9.53 -0.67
C ALA A 201 -4.42 9.79 -1.53
N ALA A 202 -3.33 9.09 -1.22
CA ALA A 202 -2.13 9.12 -2.03
C ALA A 202 -2.39 8.44 -3.37
N MET A 203 -3.07 7.29 -3.40
CA MET A 203 -3.37 6.54 -4.63
C MET A 203 -4.10 7.40 -5.65
N ALA A 204 -5.14 8.13 -5.23
CA ALA A 204 -5.91 9.01 -6.10
C ALA A 204 -5.03 10.10 -6.75
N LYS A 205 -4.00 10.59 -6.04
CA LYS A 205 -3.05 11.58 -6.59
C LYS A 205 -2.03 10.94 -7.50
N LEU A 206 -1.46 9.79 -7.10
CA LEU A 206 -0.43 9.07 -7.87
C LEU A 206 -0.99 8.56 -9.19
N GLY A 207 -2.18 7.99 -9.16
CA GLY A 207 -2.88 7.48 -10.33
C GLY A 207 -3.77 8.50 -11.02
N GLN A 208 -3.77 9.77 -10.59
CA GLN A 208 -4.67 10.80 -11.13
C GLN A 208 -6.11 10.30 -11.28
N LEU A 209 -6.58 9.57 -10.28
CA LEU A 209 -7.84 8.83 -10.32
C LEU A 209 -9.00 9.81 -10.14
N GLU A 210 -9.86 9.89 -11.14
CA GLU A 210 -11.14 10.61 -11.11
C GLU A 210 -12.24 9.84 -10.40
N ARG A 211 -12.05 8.52 -10.23
CA ARG A 211 -12.94 7.65 -9.45
C ARG A 211 -12.30 7.34 -8.12
N SER A 212 -12.96 7.73 -7.05
CA SER A 212 -12.51 7.51 -5.67
C SER A 212 -13.70 7.67 -4.72
N PHE A 213 -13.64 7.07 -3.52
CA PHE A 213 -14.72 7.22 -2.53
C PHE A 213 -14.96 8.68 -2.10
N TYR A 214 -14.01 9.59 -2.36
CA TYR A 214 -14.20 11.04 -2.14
C TYR A 214 -15.22 11.67 -3.10
N HIS A 215 -15.58 10.97 -4.17
CA HIS A 215 -16.54 11.41 -5.19
C HIS A 215 -17.88 10.69 -5.07
N ASP A 216 -18.22 10.20 -3.87
CA ASP A 216 -19.57 9.75 -3.58
C ASP A 216 -20.53 10.95 -3.62
N SER A 217 -21.44 10.94 -4.60
CA SER A 217 -22.44 11.98 -4.78
C SER A 217 -23.79 11.39 -5.15
N THR A 218 -24.85 11.98 -4.63
CA THR A 218 -26.25 11.60 -4.92
C THR A 218 -26.78 12.34 -6.16
N PRO A 219 -27.54 11.70 -7.07
CA PRO A 219 -27.94 10.29 -7.07
C PRO A 219 -26.86 9.33 -7.61
N PHE A 220 -25.87 9.84 -8.34
CA PHE A 220 -24.67 9.15 -8.80
C PHE A 220 -23.55 10.16 -9.05
N GLY A 221 -22.30 9.70 -9.15
CA GLY A 221 -21.12 10.56 -9.29
C GLY A 221 -20.16 10.11 -10.38
N LYS A 222 -18.89 10.51 -10.23
CA LYS A 222 -17.81 10.03 -11.10
C LYS A 222 -17.50 8.55 -10.88
N GLY A 223 -17.96 7.98 -9.77
CA GLY A 223 -17.69 6.60 -9.34
C GLY A 223 -16.77 6.54 -8.12
N ILE A 224 -16.95 5.49 -7.31
CA ILE A 224 -16.32 5.37 -5.98
C ILE A 224 -15.06 4.49 -5.96
N CYS A 225 -14.82 3.73 -7.03
CA CYS A 225 -13.73 2.77 -7.13
C CYS A 225 -13.02 2.94 -8.47
N HIS A 226 -11.69 2.84 -8.47
CA HIS A 226 -10.93 2.87 -9.72
C HIS A 226 -10.97 1.54 -10.48
N LEU A 227 -11.39 0.43 -9.86
CA LEU A 227 -11.42 -0.91 -10.50
C LEU A 227 -12.79 -1.34 -11.02
N CYS A 228 -13.84 -0.58 -10.73
CA CYS A 228 -15.18 -0.82 -11.26
C CYS A 228 -15.88 0.51 -11.58
N LEU A 229 -17.13 0.41 -12.04
CA LEU A 229 -17.97 1.56 -12.40
C LEU A 229 -19.09 1.80 -11.37
N GLY A 230 -18.93 1.29 -10.14
CA GLY A 230 -19.90 1.52 -9.08
C GLY A 230 -20.10 3.00 -8.78
N ASN A 231 -21.35 3.41 -8.57
CA ASN A 231 -21.78 4.79 -8.34
C ASN A 231 -21.51 5.73 -9.54
N THR A 232 -21.52 5.16 -10.75
CA THR A 232 -21.53 5.92 -12.02
C THR A 232 -22.88 5.76 -12.70
N GLU A 233 -23.11 6.52 -13.78
CA GLU A 233 -24.29 6.37 -14.63
C GLU A 233 -24.45 4.94 -15.20
N THR A 234 -23.35 4.19 -15.34
CA THR A 234 -23.35 2.81 -15.83
C THR A 234 -23.76 1.79 -14.76
N CYS A 235 -23.56 2.09 -13.47
CA CYS A 235 -23.89 1.19 -12.37
C CYS A 235 -24.32 1.99 -11.14
N HIS A 236 -25.62 2.32 -11.14
CA HIS A 236 -26.27 3.03 -10.04
C HIS A 236 -26.39 2.15 -8.78
N GLU A 237 -26.76 0.87 -8.93
CA GLU A 237 -27.03 -0.06 -7.83
C GLU A 237 -25.77 -0.77 -7.33
N TRP A 238 -24.72 0.00 -7.01
CA TRP A 238 -23.43 -0.54 -6.59
C TRP A 238 -23.42 -1.18 -5.20
N THR A 239 -24.51 -1.04 -4.43
CA THR A 239 -24.72 -1.74 -3.16
C THR A 239 -25.08 -3.22 -3.33
N THR A 240 -25.36 -3.65 -4.56
CA THR A 240 -25.58 -5.05 -4.95
C THR A 240 -24.35 -5.63 -5.63
N GLU A 241 -24.43 -6.84 -6.20
CA GLU A 241 -23.30 -7.44 -6.92
C GLU A 241 -23.09 -6.90 -8.35
N THR A 242 -23.97 -6.01 -8.83
CA THR A 242 -23.97 -5.52 -10.22
C THR A 242 -22.68 -4.80 -10.64
N TRP A 243 -21.93 -4.23 -9.69
CA TRP A 243 -20.65 -3.59 -9.99
C TRP A 243 -19.59 -4.59 -10.49
N LYS A 244 -19.69 -5.88 -10.15
CA LYS A 244 -18.74 -6.92 -10.60
C LYS A 244 -18.74 -7.04 -12.13
N ASP A 245 -19.90 -6.88 -12.74
CA ASP A 245 -20.08 -6.94 -14.21
C ASP A 245 -19.45 -5.74 -14.93
N THR A 246 -19.01 -4.71 -14.20
CA THR A 246 -18.38 -3.50 -14.76
C THR A 246 -16.85 -3.56 -14.74
N MET A 247 -16.28 -4.66 -14.25
CA MET A 247 -14.85 -4.94 -14.27
C MET A 247 -14.45 -5.60 -15.61
N GLY A 248 -13.14 -5.71 -15.89
CA GLY A 248 -12.64 -6.37 -17.10
C GLY A 248 -13.08 -5.66 -18.38
N ASP A 249 -13.72 -6.37 -19.31
CA ASP A 249 -13.99 -5.87 -20.67
C ASP A 249 -14.96 -4.67 -20.75
N ARG A 250 -15.86 -4.52 -19.76
CA ARG A 250 -16.82 -3.40 -19.72
C ARG A 250 -16.25 -2.14 -19.04
N TYR A 251 -15.02 -2.23 -18.58
CA TYR A 251 -14.35 -1.18 -17.85
C TYR A 251 -13.89 -0.05 -18.77
N PHE A 252 -13.96 1.19 -18.27
CA PHE A 252 -13.26 2.32 -18.87
C PHE A 252 -12.34 2.97 -17.83
N PRO A 253 -11.21 3.57 -18.23
CA PRO A 253 -10.19 4.04 -17.32
C PRO A 253 -10.70 5.09 -16.30
N PRO A 254 -10.11 5.16 -15.10
CA PRO A 254 -10.47 6.09 -14.04
C PRO A 254 -9.74 7.43 -14.17
N TRP A 255 -9.29 7.80 -15.37
CA TRP A 255 -8.53 9.02 -15.63
C TRP A 255 -8.89 9.58 -17.01
N SER A 256 -8.96 10.90 -17.17
CA SER A 256 -9.06 11.54 -18.49
C SER A 256 -7.73 11.49 -19.28
N VAL A 257 -6.60 11.47 -18.57
CA VAL A 257 -5.25 11.41 -19.16
C VAL A 257 -4.48 10.29 -18.47
N GLN A 258 -3.89 9.40 -19.27
CA GLN A 258 -3.17 8.24 -18.74
C GLN A 258 -2.02 8.69 -17.80
N PRO A 259 -1.98 8.21 -16.55
CA PRO A 259 -0.95 8.60 -15.58
C PRO A 259 0.43 8.11 -16.01
N ALA A 260 1.47 8.85 -15.67
CA ALA A 260 2.85 8.52 -16.02
C ALA A 260 3.27 7.12 -15.52
N LEU A 261 2.85 6.73 -14.32
CA LEU A 261 3.11 5.40 -13.78
C LEU A 261 2.54 4.30 -14.69
N VAL A 262 1.33 4.47 -15.22
CA VAL A 262 0.73 3.51 -16.14
C VAL A 262 1.40 3.58 -17.51
N GLN A 263 1.57 4.78 -18.06
CA GLN A 263 2.17 4.99 -19.38
C GLN A 263 3.58 4.39 -19.50
N TRP A 264 4.39 4.48 -18.45
CA TRP A 264 5.79 4.08 -18.51
C TRP A 264 6.04 2.66 -17.97
N LEU A 265 5.21 2.17 -17.03
CA LEU A 265 5.46 0.90 -16.35
C LEU A 265 4.50 -0.22 -16.78
N CYS A 266 3.41 0.10 -17.49
CA CYS A 266 2.41 -0.88 -17.93
C CYS A 266 2.40 -1.05 -19.46
N THR A 267 3.53 -0.91 -20.14
CA THR A 267 3.62 -0.87 -21.61
C THR A 267 3.14 -2.13 -22.32
N GLY A 268 3.16 -3.29 -21.66
CA GLY A 268 2.67 -4.55 -22.22
C GLY A 268 1.28 -4.99 -21.78
N TYR A 269 0.58 -4.21 -20.95
CA TYR A 269 -0.77 -4.57 -20.49
C TYR A 269 -1.80 -4.31 -21.59
N GLU A 270 -2.65 -5.30 -21.88
CA GLU A 270 -3.53 -5.29 -23.05
C GLU A 270 -4.77 -4.42 -22.84
N ASN A 271 -5.37 -4.46 -21.64
CA ASN A 271 -6.62 -3.75 -21.35
C ASN A 271 -6.47 -2.69 -20.25
N ASP A 272 -7.41 -1.74 -20.23
CA ASP A 272 -7.38 -0.62 -19.30
C ASP A 272 -7.70 -1.00 -17.86
N TRP A 273 -8.43 -2.10 -17.64
CA TRP A 273 -8.71 -2.60 -16.30
C TRP A 273 -7.43 -3.09 -15.62
N GLU A 274 -6.56 -3.81 -16.34
CA GLU A 274 -5.29 -4.27 -15.77
C GLU A 274 -4.32 -3.13 -15.50
N LYS A 275 -4.28 -2.14 -16.41
CA LYS A 275 -3.55 -0.88 -16.19
C LYS A 275 -4.04 -0.17 -14.94
N ALA A 276 -5.34 -0.17 -14.65
CA ALA A 276 -5.88 0.39 -13.41
C ALA A 276 -5.59 -0.51 -12.20
N ALA A 277 -5.61 -1.83 -12.37
CA ALA A 277 -5.25 -2.81 -11.34
C ALA A 277 -3.78 -2.75 -10.92
N PHE A 278 -2.92 -2.06 -11.69
CA PHE A 278 -1.57 -1.67 -11.27
C PHE A 278 -1.60 -0.86 -9.96
N PHE A 279 -2.63 -0.05 -9.73
CA PHE A 279 -2.88 0.60 -8.44
C PHE A 279 -3.58 -0.40 -7.51
N ARG A 280 -2.78 -1.08 -6.68
CA ARG A 280 -3.21 -2.21 -5.84
C ARG A 280 -4.00 -1.71 -4.65
N LEU A 281 -5.15 -2.33 -4.39
CA LEU A 281 -5.97 -2.03 -3.22
C LEU A 281 -5.17 -2.24 -1.93
N ASP A 282 -5.19 -1.24 -1.06
CA ASP A 282 -4.71 -1.39 0.30
C ASP A 282 -5.80 -2.03 1.16
N LEU A 283 -5.86 -3.36 1.13
CA LEU A 283 -6.87 -4.12 1.88
C LEU A 283 -6.82 -3.83 3.37
N PHE A 284 -5.63 -3.56 3.92
CA PHE A 284 -5.50 -3.24 5.33
C PHE A 284 -6.23 -1.94 5.63
N HIS A 285 -5.94 -0.86 4.91
CA HIS A 285 -6.64 0.42 5.13
C HIS A 285 -8.13 0.36 4.77
N ILE A 286 -8.51 -0.36 3.71
CA ILE A 286 -9.91 -0.51 3.30
C ILE A 286 -10.71 -1.26 4.37
N CYS A 287 -10.21 -2.39 4.86
CA CYS A 287 -10.88 -3.15 5.89
C CYS A 287 -10.85 -2.40 7.23
N HIS A 288 -9.67 -1.95 7.67
CA HIS A 288 -9.45 -1.32 8.97
C HIS A 288 -10.22 -0.02 9.13
N LYS A 289 -10.18 0.88 8.13
CA LYS A 289 -10.85 2.19 8.20
C LYS A 289 -12.26 2.20 7.59
N GLY A 290 -12.63 1.18 6.82
CA GLY A 290 -13.93 1.03 6.19
C GLY A 290 -14.74 -0.07 6.86
N THR A 291 -14.84 -1.24 6.23
CA THR A 291 -15.82 -2.29 6.59
C THR A 291 -15.72 -2.77 8.03
N MET A 292 -14.52 -3.02 8.56
CA MET A 292 -14.37 -3.49 9.95
C MET A 292 -14.70 -2.39 10.95
N ALA A 293 -14.37 -1.14 10.62
CA ALA A 293 -14.74 0.01 11.44
C ALA A 293 -16.26 0.18 11.53
N GLU A 294 -16.97 0.05 10.42
CA GLU A 294 -18.43 0.16 10.39
C GLU A 294 -19.12 -0.99 11.11
N LEU A 295 -18.64 -2.22 10.89
CA LEU A 295 -19.18 -3.41 11.54
C LEU A 295 -19.00 -3.34 13.07
N ALA A 296 -17.80 -2.97 13.53
CA ALA A 296 -17.53 -2.77 14.95
C ALA A 296 -18.34 -1.63 15.57
N GLY A 297 -18.49 -0.51 14.87
CA GLY A 297 -19.34 0.59 15.32
C GLY A 297 -20.80 0.15 15.49
N SER A 298 -21.32 -0.58 14.50
CA SER A 298 -22.69 -1.13 14.48
C SER A 298 -22.93 -2.13 15.60
N ALA A 299 -21.98 -3.04 15.82
CA ALA A 299 -21.96 -3.98 16.93
C ALA A 299 -22.06 -3.29 18.30
N LEU A 300 -21.23 -2.27 18.52
CA LEU A 300 -21.23 -1.52 19.79
C LEU A 300 -22.56 -0.78 20.02
N VAL A 301 -23.16 -0.21 18.96
CA VAL A 301 -24.47 0.45 19.07
C VAL A 301 -25.58 -0.56 19.35
N ALA A 302 -25.58 -1.71 18.67
CA ALA A 302 -26.55 -2.77 18.96
C ALA A 302 -26.46 -3.22 20.43
N LEU A 303 -25.25 -3.36 20.98
CA LEU A 303 -25.05 -3.66 22.42
C LEU A 303 -25.60 -2.57 23.34
N LEU A 304 -25.53 -1.30 22.96
CA LEU A 304 -26.10 -0.17 23.73
C LEU A 304 -27.63 -0.16 23.74
N ASP A 305 -28.24 -0.63 22.65
CA ASP A 305 -29.69 -0.78 22.49
C ASP A 305 -30.20 -2.01 23.24
N THR A 306 -29.40 -3.07 23.34
CA THR A 306 -29.72 -4.17 24.26
C THR A 306 -29.63 -3.66 25.70
N ASN A 307 -30.58 -4.06 26.55
CA ASN A 307 -30.60 -3.65 27.96
C ASN A 307 -29.48 -4.31 28.80
N LEU A 308 -28.40 -4.80 28.16
CA LEU A 308 -27.24 -5.45 28.79
C LEU A 308 -26.52 -4.54 29.78
N TYR A 309 -26.43 -3.24 29.47
CA TYR A 309 -25.81 -2.23 30.33
C TYR A 309 -26.81 -1.45 31.18
N GLY A 310 -28.03 -1.98 31.33
CA GLY A 310 -29.11 -1.42 32.14
C GLY A 310 -29.84 -0.22 31.51
N ALA A 311 -31.04 0.05 32.02
CA ALA A 311 -31.93 1.10 31.53
C ALA A 311 -31.57 2.51 32.03
N ALA A 312 -30.64 2.63 32.98
CA ALA A 312 -30.35 3.88 33.67
C ALA A 312 -28.98 4.44 33.24
N GLY A 313 -29.00 5.57 32.54
CA GLY A 313 -27.81 6.34 32.22
C GLY A 313 -27.89 7.04 30.88
N SER A 314 -27.04 8.06 30.68
CA SER A 314 -26.84 8.66 29.37
C SER A 314 -26.12 7.71 28.42
N PHE A 315 -26.20 7.97 27.12
CA PHE A 315 -25.44 7.23 26.11
C PHE A 315 -23.94 7.21 26.40
N GLU A 316 -23.39 8.33 26.87
CA GLU A 316 -21.99 8.48 27.25
C GLU A 316 -21.63 7.61 28.47
N THR A 317 -22.55 7.47 29.42
CA THR A 317 -22.37 6.59 30.58
C THR A 317 -22.27 5.14 30.13
N LYS A 318 -23.18 4.72 29.24
CA LYS A 318 -23.16 3.37 28.68
C LYS A 318 -21.90 3.09 27.86
N LEU A 319 -21.44 4.05 27.04
CA LEU A 319 -20.16 3.93 26.32
C LEU A 319 -18.96 3.76 27.24
N ALA A 320 -18.92 4.49 28.37
CA ALA A 320 -17.85 4.36 29.34
C ALA A 320 -17.84 2.95 29.97
N LEU A 321 -19.00 2.37 30.28
CA LEU A 321 -19.12 1.01 30.79
C LEU A 321 -18.59 -0.02 29.78
N ILE A 322 -19.04 0.06 28.52
CA ILE A 322 -18.55 -0.81 27.44
C ILE A 322 -17.02 -0.70 27.29
N PHE A 323 -16.49 0.52 27.39
CA PHE A 323 -15.06 0.74 27.25
C PHE A 323 -14.24 0.13 28.39
N GLU A 324 -14.74 0.16 29.63
CA GLU A 324 -14.09 -0.51 30.76
C GLU A 324 -14.13 -2.04 30.60
N ASP A 325 -15.23 -2.60 30.11
CA ASP A 325 -15.30 -4.03 29.79
C ASP A 325 -14.34 -4.41 28.66
N LEU A 326 -14.22 -3.58 27.62
CA LEU A 326 -13.27 -3.78 26.53
C LEU A 326 -11.81 -3.72 27.04
N LYS A 327 -11.49 -2.79 27.95
CA LYS A 327 -10.17 -2.71 28.60
C LYS A 327 -9.86 -3.97 29.39
N LYS A 328 -10.83 -4.47 30.15
CA LYS A 328 -10.68 -5.70 30.93
C LYS A 328 -10.41 -6.88 30.00
N PHE A 329 -11.24 -7.05 28.98
CA PHE A 329 -11.06 -8.07 27.95
C PHE A 329 -9.67 -7.99 27.29
N GLY A 330 -9.25 -6.79 26.85
CA GLY A 330 -7.93 -6.60 26.24
C GLY A 330 -6.79 -6.99 27.19
N LYS A 331 -6.90 -6.69 28.48
CA LYS A 331 -5.92 -7.14 29.47
C LYS A 331 -5.90 -8.67 29.62
N ASP A 332 -7.06 -9.30 29.67
CA ASP A 332 -7.21 -10.75 29.86
C ASP A 332 -6.64 -11.51 28.65
N GLU A 333 -6.87 -11.02 27.44
CA GLU A 333 -6.36 -11.57 26.17
C GLU A 333 -4.96 -11.06 25.79
N LYS A 334 -4.30 -10.29 26.66
CA LYS A 334 -2.98 -9.67 26.41
C LYS A 334 -2.92 -8.81 25.14
N MET A 335 -4.04 -8.20 24.78
CA MET A 335 -4.19 -7.27 23.67
C MET A 335 -4.00 -5.83 24.15
N THR A 336 -3.46 -4.98 23.29
CA THR A 336 -3.27 -3.56 23.60
C THR A 336 -4.35 -2.72 22.92
N LEU A 337 -5.13 -1.98 23.71
CA LEU A 337 -6.03 -0.96 23.18
C LEU A 337 -5.27 0.33 22.86
N HIS A 338 -5.31 0.75 21.60
CA HIS A 338 -4.70 2.00 21.14
C HIS A 338 -5.63 3.23 21.26
N MET A 339 -6.62 3.16 22.14
CA MET A 339 -7.55 4.26 22.43
C MET A 339 -7.68 4.53 23.93
N SER A 340 -8.02 5.76 24.29
CA SER A 340 -8.23 6.16 25.68
C SER A 340 -9.69 6.21 26.11
N SER A 341 -10.65 6.15 25.17
CA SER A 341 -12.10 6.19 25.44
C SER A 341 -12.93 5.89 24.18
N LEU A 342 -14.11 5.30 24.34
CA LEU A 342 -15.16 5.29 23.30
C LEU A 342 -15.94 6.61 23.31
N THR A 343 -16.16 7.20 22.13
CA THR A 343 -16.89 8.46 21.98
C THR A 343 -17.89 8.39 20.82
N LYS A 344 -18.93 9.22 20.83
CA LYS A 344 -19.86 9.38 19.69
C LYS A 344 -19.13 9.68 18.39
N SER A 345 -18.10 10.53 18.45
CA SER A 345 -17.27 10.88 17.29
C SER A 345 -16.52 9.67 16.72
N LEU A 346 -16.02 8.78 17.59
CA LEU A 346 -15.32 7.57 17.16
C LEU A 346 -16.28 6.58 16.47
N LEU A 347 -17.53 6.51 16.93
CA LEU A 347 -18.57 5.69 16.32
C LEU A 347 -19.31 6.37 15.17
N ARG A 348 -19.01 7.65 14.89
CA ARG A 348 -19.70 8.51 13.91
C ARG A 348 -21.23 8.56 14.09
N ILE A 349 -21.68 8.58 15.34
CA ILE A 349 -23.10 8.75 15.69
C ILE A 349 -23.35 10.25 15.83
N SER A 350 -24.04 10.86 14.86
CA SER A 350 -24.40 12.28 14.89
C SER A 350 -25.54 12.54 15.87
N ASP A 351 -26.49 11.61 15.95
CA ASP A 351 -27.70 11.68 16.77
C ASP A 351 -28.23 10.28 17.10
N ALA A 352 -29.23 10.21 17.98
CA ALA A 352 -29.81 8.94 18.44
C ALA A 352 -30.60 8.18 17.36
N SER A 353 -30.89 8.80 16.22
CA SER A 353 -31.55 8.19 15.06
C SER A 353 -30.59 7.77 13.95
N SER A 354 -29.32 8.19 14.05
CA SER A 354 -28.28 7.87 13.08
C SER A 354 -27.64 6.51 13.39
N PHE A 355 -27.59 5.63 12.39
CA PHE A 355 -26.77 4.43 12.47
C PHE A 355 -25.27 4.83 12.45
N PRO A 356 -24.41 4.11 13.20
CA PRO A 356 -22.98 4.40 13.22
C PRO A 356 -22.35 4.18 11.84
N ALA A 357 -21.45 5.08 11.44
CA ALA A 357 -20.67 4.99 10.20
C ALA A 357 -19.18 5.18 10.52
N GLY A 358 -18.53 4.21 11.16
CA GLY A 358 -17.27 4.40 11.89
C GLY A 358 -16.03 4.84 11.05
N PRO A 359 -15.21 5.78 11.55
CA PRO A 359 -13.79 5.91 11.24
C PRO A 359 -12.97 5.40 12.43
N LEU A 360 -12.74 4.08 12.51
CA LEU A 360 -11.97 3.50 13.61
C LEU A 360 -10.47 3.56 13.32
N GLU A 361 -9.93 4.76 13.10
CA GLU A 361 -8.50 4.98 12.79
C GLU A 361 -7.54 4.61 13.95
N LEU A 362 -8.06 4.27 15.14
CA LEU A 362 -7.29 4.04 16.38
C LEU A 362 -7.55 2.68 17.05
N LEU A 363 -8.29 1.76 16.41
CA LEU A 363 -8.54 0.42 16.94
C LEU A 363 -7.61 -0.61 16.33
N ASN A 364 -6.78 -1.25 17.14
CA ASN A 364 -6.31 -2.59 16.81
C ASN A 364 -6.67 -3.51 17.98
N MET A 365 -7.43 -4.58 17.70
CA MET A 365 -7.83 -5.63 18.64
C MET A 365 -7.98 -6.96 17.88
N GLU A 366 -7.04 -7.30 16.97
CA GLU A 366 -7.13 -8.46 16.04
C GLU A 366 -8.52 -8.64 15.37
N VAL A 367 -8.98 -7.56 14.73
CA VAL A 367 -10.22 -7.43 13.92
C VAL A 367 -11.50 -7.10 14.71
N VAL A 368 -11.38 -6.47 15.90
CA VAL A 368 -12.48 -6.32 16.90
C VAL A 368 -12.84 -7.71 17.47
N CYS A 369 -11.82 -8.57 17.65
CA CYS A 369 -11.88 -10.01 17.94
C CYS A 369 -12.57 -10.85 16.84
N PHE A 370 -12.27 -10.61 15.57
CA PHE A 370 -12.90 -11.29 14.42
C PHE A 370 -14.38 -10.89 14.18
N CYS A 371 -14.72 -9.61 14.36
CA CYS A 371 -16.06 -8.99 14.18
C CYS A 371 -17.09 -9.17 15.33
N LEU A 372 -16.65 -9.26 16.59
CA LEU A 372 -17.33 -9.80 17.80
C LEU A 372 -17.12 -11.33 18.04
N LEU A 373 -16.22 -11.98 17.29
CA LEU A 373 -15.90 -13.43 17.19
C LEU A 373 -16.58 -14.24 16.05
N PHE A 374 -17.31 -13.61 15.11
CA PHE A 374 -18.05 -14.18 13.94
C PHE A 374 -19.56 -14.55 14.13
N PHE A 375 -20.33 -13.84 14.99
CA PHE A 375 -21.81 -13.80 15.14
C PHE A 375 -22.49 -14.47 16.38
N LEU A 376 -21.84 -14.62 17.54
CA LEU A 376 -22.53 -14.97 18.81
C LEU A 376 -21.94 -14.25 20.03
#